data_AF-A0A478FUH7-F1
#
_entry.id   AF-A0A478FUH7-F1
#
_cell.length_a   1.000
_cell.length_b   1.000
_cell.length_c   1.000
_cell.angle_alpha   90.00
_cell.angle_beta   90.00
_cell.angle_gamma   90.00
#
_symmetry.space_group_name_H-M   'P 1'
#
loop_
_entity.id
_entity.type
_entity.pdbx_description
1 polymer ?
#
loop_
_entity_poly.entity_id
_entity_poly.type
_entity_poly.pdbx_seq_one_letter_code
_entity_poly.pdbx_strand_id
1 'polypeptide(L)'
;MSIQTVGAGVAGTAAIGGGGALTAYAAGAFSSKVEEQEPERSRSTYRTLSELDESMKDKEYIGDKENEIKELLKDDTSYKTPLKEKHWDNMSKKDIPRHLVTTQTATGQFGFANKQNEIAKYVFSWCKAVAEKELNSVPVNETGQENKGYKRWEAFKFACFKTKAGVVT
;
A
#
# COMPACT_ATOMS: atom_id res chain seq x y z
N MET A 1 -21.55 11.53 59.24
CA MET A 1 -21.84 12.96 59.47
C MET A 1 -21.16 13.77 58.38
N SER A 2 -21.86 14.77 57.87
CA SER A 2 -21.40 15.82 56.93
C SER A 2 -21.23 15.44 55.44
N ILE A 3 -22.36 15.35 54.73
CA ILE A 3 -22.45 15.83 53.35
C ILE A 3 -23.43 17.00 53.39
N GLN A 4 -22.92 18.20 53.10
CA GLN A 4 -23.71 19.43 53.05
C GLN A 4 -24.33 19.59 51.67
N THR A 5 -25.66 19.69 51.66
CA THR A 5 -26.51 20.07 50.54
C THR A 5 -26.35 21.57 50.22
N VAL A 6 -26.00 21.90 48.97
CA VAL A 6 -26.32 23.16 48.25
C VAL A 6 -26.27 22.78 46.76
N GLY A 7 -27.20 23.08 45.86
CA GLY A 7 -28.42 23.87 45.88
C GLY A 7 -28.80 24.16 44.41
N ALA A 8 -30.10 24.08 44.12
CA ALA A 8 -30.87 24.79 43.09
C ALA A 8 -30.36 24.89 41.62
N GLY A 9 -31.22 24.49 40.68
CA GLY A 9 -31.03 24.79 39.26
C GLY A 9 -32.15 24.37 38.31
N VAL A 10 -33.40 24.66 38.66
CA VAL A 10 -34.57 24.96 37.79
C VAL A 10 -34.92 24.00 36.63
N ALA A 11 -36.12 23.44 36.75
CA ALA A 11 -36.90 22.79 35.71
C ALA A 11 -37.25 23.73 34.55
N GLY A 12 -37.09 23.26 33.32
CA GLY A 12 -37.63 23.86 32.10
C GLY A 12 -38.34 22.79 31.28
N THR A 13 -39.66 22.90 31.25
CA THR A 13 -40.68 22.09 30.59
C THR A 13 -40.51 21.85 29.07
N ALA A 14 -40.98 20.67 28.65
CA ALA A 14 -41.72 20.34 27.41
C ALA A 14 -41.08 20.72 26.06
N ALA A 15 -40.60 19.76 25.27
CA ALA A 15 -41.37 18.89 24.37
C ALA A 15 -41.88 19.58 23.09
N ILE A 16 -41.45 18.99 21.96
CA ILE A 16 -42.02 19.03 20.60
C ILE A 16 -41.55 20.16 19.68
N GLY A 17 -40.78 19.78 18.65
CA GLY A 17 -40.85 20.40 17.32
C GLY A 17 -39.51 20.68 16.63
N GLY A 18 -38.99 19.73 15.85
CA GLY A 18 -37.94 20.02 14.86
C GLY A 18 -36.97 18.86 14.68
N GLY A 19 -37.09 18.13 13.57
CA GLY A 19 -36.36 16.90 13.31
C GLY A 19 -34.84 17.03 13.16
N GLY A 20 -34.15 15.92 13.35
CA GLY A 20 -32.72 15.80 13.08
C GLY A 20 -32.11 14.58 13.78
N ALA A 21 -31.83 13.55 12.99
CA ALA A 21 -31.30 12.27 13.42
C ALA A 21 -29.92 12.38 14.09
N LEU A 22 -29.74 11.81 15.29
CA LEU A 22 -28.50 11.18 15.75
C LEU A 22 -28.84 10.16 16.85
N THR A 23 -29.09 8.91 16.48
CA THR A 23 -29.07 7.78 17.41
C THR A 23 -27.64 7.56 17.90
N ALA A 24 -27.31 8.10 19.07
CA ALA A 24 -26.16 7.70 19.85
C ALA A 24 -26.49 6.37 20.54
N TYR A 25 -25.96 5.26 20.02
CA TYR A 25 -26.09 3.97 20.69
C TYR A 25 -24.99 3.85 21.76
N ALA A 26 -25.35 4.19 23.00
CA ALA A 26 -24.56 3.91 24.18
C ALA A 26 -24.81 2.48 24.68
N ALA A 27 -23.70 1.74 24.84
CA ALA A 27 -23.44 0.54 25.63
C ALA A 27 -24.62 -0.23 26.29
N GLY A 28 -24.71 -1.54 25.96
CA GLY A 28 -25.17 -2.61 26.85
C GLY A 28 -24.16 -3.76 26.76
N ALA A 29 -23.57 -4.30 27.82
CA ALA A 29 -24.14 -5.06 28.94
C ALA A 29 -23.75 -6.56 28.82
N PHE A 30 -22.88 -6.99 29.74
CA PHE A 30 -22.56 -8.36 30.22
C PHE A 30 -21.65 -9.32 29.42
N SER A 31 -20.45 -9.50 30.01
CA SER A 31 -19.69 -10.74 30.26
C SER A 31 -19.91 -11.96 29.38
N SER A 32 -18.86 -12.30 28.61
CA SER A 32 -18.28 -13.65 28.57
C SER A 32 -16.93 -13.57 27.87
N LYS A 33 -15.91 -14.15 28.51
CA LYS A 33 -14.56 -14.46 27.98
C LYS A 33 -14.43 -14.23 26.47
N VAL A 34 -14.02 -13.04 26.09
CA VAL A 34 -13.32 -12.86 24.82
C VAL A 34 -11.90 -13.17 25.22
N GLU A 35 -11.39 -14.33 24.78
CA GLU A 35 -9.95 -14.50 24.64
C GLU A 35 -9.41 -13.16 24.17
N GLU A 36 -8.44 -12.59 24.87
CA GLU A 36 -7.55 -11.61 24.25
C GLU A 36 -7.00 -12.33 23.02
N GLN A 37 -7.73 -12.26 21.89
CA GLN A 37 -7.08 -12.16 20.61
C GLN A 37 -6.26 -10.91 20.78
N GLU A 38 -4.99 -11.12 21.15
CA GLU A 38 -3.95 -10.19 20.78
C GLU A 38 -4.34 -9.71 19.39
N PRO A 39 -4.55 -8.39 19.19
CA PRO A 39 -4.85 -7.90 17.86
C PRO A 39 -3.80 -8.53 16.96
N GLU A 40 -4.23 -9.37 16.01
CA GLU A 40 -3.32 -9.86 14.99
C GLU A 40 -2.54 -8.63 14.58
N ARG A 41 -1.24 -8.58 14.90
CA ARG A 41 -0.37 -7.54 14.39
C ARG A 41 -0.53 -7.70 12.90
N SER A 42 -1.36 -6.87 12.30
CA SER A 42 -1.61 -6.84 10.86
C SER A 42 -0.23 -6.59 10.29
N ARG A 43 0.45 -7.66 9.88
CA ARG A 43 1.85 -7.62 9.48
C ARG A 43 1.89 -6.64 8.32
N SER A 44 2.48 -5.48 8.55
CA SER A 44 2.58 -4.46 7.52
C SER A 44 3.42 -5.04 6.39
N THR A 45 2.89 -5.01 5.17
CA THR A 45 3.59 -5.47 3.98
C THR A 45 4.00 -4.30 3.11
N TYR A 46 4.79 -4.57 2.08
CA TYR A 46 5.11 -3.56 1.07
C TYR A 46 3.85 -2.92 0.48
N ARG A 47 2.82 -3.73 0.20
CA ARG A 47 1.57 -3.24 -0.36
C ARG A 47 0.80 -2.37 0.62
N THR A 48 0.54 -2.85 1.84
CA THR A 48 -0.26 -2.11 2.81
C THR A 48 0.41 -0.79 3.19
N LEU A 49 1.74 -0.78 3.34
CA LEU A 49 2.47 0.46 3.62
C LEU A 49 2.48 1.42 2.43
N SER A 50 2.47 0.91 1.19
CA SER A 50 2.41 1.77 -0.01
C SER A 50 1.03 2.38 -0.18
N GLU A 51 -0.04 1.65 0.14
CA GLU A 51 -1.42 2.16 0.09
C GLU A 51 -1.69 3.24 1.15
N LEU A 52 -0.93 3.24 2.25
CA LEU A 52 -0.97 4.27 3.29
C LEU A 52 -0.07 5.48 2.97
N ASP A 53 0.82 5.39 1.98
CA ASP A 53 1.71 6.47 1.57
C ASP A 53 0.91 7.53 0.81
N GLU A 54 0.94 8.78 1.29
CA GLU A 54 0.27 9.93 0.68
C GLU A 54 0.63 10.12 -0.80
N SER A 55 1.87 9.78 -1.20
CA SER A 55 2.34 9.85 -2.60
C SER A 55 1.68 8.83 -3.54
N MET A 56 0.88 7.92 -2.99
CA MET A 56 0.22 6.83 -3.70
C MET A 56 -1.30 6.97 -3.75
N LYS A 57 -1.88 8.04 -3.18
CA LYS A 57 -3.34 8.27 -3.17
C LYS A 57 -3.99 8.22 -4.55
N ASP A 58 -3.31 8.77 -5.55
CA ASP A 58 -3.77 8.81 -6.94
C ASP A 58 -3.29 7.62 -7.77
N LYS A 59 -2.73 6.60 -7.12
CA LYS A 59 -2.19 5.41 -7.78
C LYS A 59 -2.98 4.16 -7.41
N GLU A 60 -3.05 3.21 -8.33
CA GLU A 60 -3.62 1.89 -8.12
C GLU A 60 -2.53 0.82 -8.24
N TYR A 61 -2.65 -0.23 -7.44
CA TYR A 61 -1.77 -1.39 -7.52
C TYR A 61 -2.08 -2.20 -8.78
N ILE A 62 -1.03 -2.59 -9.51
CA ILE A 62 -1.10 -3.34 -10.78
C ILE A 62 -0.22 -4.57 -10.78
N GLY A 63 0.41 -4.89 -9.64
CA GLY A 63 1.35 -6.00 -9.52
C GLY A 63 0.72 -7.39 -9.73
N ASP A 64 -0.61 -7.47 -9.72
CA ASP A 64 -1.43 -8.64 -10.03
C ASP A 64 -1.99 -8.63 -11.48
N LYS A 65 -1.64 -7.62 -12.29
CA LYS A 65 -2.16 -7.42 -13.65
C LYS A 65 -1.04 -7.35 -14.69
N GLU A 66 -0.54 -8.51 -15.15
CA GLU A 66 0.52 -8.59 -16.17
C GLU A 66 0.22 -7.77 -17.43
N ASN A 67 -1.03 -7.77 -17.89
CA ASN A 67 -1.45 -7.01 -19.07
C ASN A 67 -1.28 -5.50 -18.88
N GLU A 68 -1.55 -4.97 -17.70
CA GLU A 68 -1.38 -3.52 -17.45
C GLU A 68 0.09 -3.13 -17.43
N ILE A 69 0.95 -3.95 -16.82
CA ILE A 69 2.41 -3.76 -16.85
C ILE A 69 2.91 -3.80 -18.30
N LYS A 70 2.39 -4.74 -19.11
CA LYS A 70 2.75 -4.86 -20.52
C LYS A 70 2.30 -3.65 -21.34
N GLU A 71 1.13 -3.08 -21.07
CA GLU A 71 0.68 -1.83 -21.69
C GLU A 71 1.60 -0.66 -21.31
N LEU A 72 1.98 -0.53 -20.03
CA LEU A 72 2.90 0.51 -19.56
C LEU A 72 4.28 0.42 -20.23
N LEU A 73 4.78 -0.79 -20.50
CA LEU A 73 6.05 -0.99 -21.23
C LEU A 73 6.04 -0.46 -22.67
N LYS A 74 4.88 -0.09 -23.23
CA LYS A 74 4.80 0.60 -24.52
C LYS A 74 5.13 2.09 -24.41
N ASP A 75 5.01 2.68 -23.22
CA ASP A 75 5.44 4.05 -22.96
C ASP A 75 6.92 4.08 -22.61
N ASP A 76 7.73 4.47 -23.60
CA ASP A 76 9.17 4.53 -23.46
C ASP A 76 9.62 5.60 -22.45
N THR A 77 8.91 6.73 -22.36
CA THR A 77 9.37 7.91 -21.61
C THR A 77 8.95 7.84 -20.14
N SER A 78 7.69 7.50 -19.87
CA SER A 78 7.14 7.54 -18.50
C SER A 78 7.41 6.27 -17.71
N TYR A 79 7.52 5.12 -18.39
CA TYR A 79 7.62 3.82 -17.72
C TYR A 79 8.88 3.05 -18.07
N LYS A 80 9.09 2.67 -19.33
CA LYS A 80 10.14 1.71 -19.70
C LYS A 80 11.55 2.25 -19.48
N THR A 81 11.85 3.49 -19.85
CA THR A 81 13.19 4.09 -19.64
C THR A 81 13.50 4.26 -18.15
N PRO A 82 12.61 4.86 -17.33
CA PRO A 82 12.85 4.94 -15.88
C PRO A 82 12.92 3.56 -15.22
N LEU A 83 12.11 2.59 -15.64
CA LEU A 83 12.20 1.20 -15.17
C LEU A 83 13.60 0.65 -15.42
N LYS A 84 14.07 0.74 -16.67
CA LYS A 84 15.38 0.24 -17.11
C LYS A 84 16.55 0.90 -16.35
N GLU A 85 16.54 2.23 -16.26
CA GLU A 85 17.71 2.99 -15.80
C GLU A 85 17.79 3.13 -14.29
N LYS A 86 16.65 3.16 -13.58
CA LYS A 86 16.61 3.49 -12.15
C LYS A 86 16.17 2.35 -11.26
N HIS A 87 15.30 1.47 -11.77
CA HIS A 87 14.59 0.51 -10.91
C HIS A 87 14.95 -0.95 -11.19
N TRP A 88 15.36 -1.29 -12.41
CA TRP A 88 15.55 -2.67 -12.84
C TRP A 88 16.55 -3.46 -11.98
N ASP A 89 17.70 -2.85 -11.69
CA ASP A 89 18.75 -3.48 -10.89
C ASP A 89 18.36 -3.65 -9.42
N ASN A 90 17.34 -2.90 -8.96
CA ASN A 90 16.80 -3.00 -7.61
C ASN A 90 15.71 -4.08 -7.49
N MET A 91 15.30 -4.70 -8.61
CA MET A 91 14.34 -5.79 -8.66
C MET A 91 15.07 -7.13 -8.63
N SER A 92 15.51 -7.57 -7.45
CA SER A 92 16.33 -8.78 -7.34
C SER A 92 15.53 -10.06 -7.56
N LYS A 93 16.06 -10.98 -8.36
CA LYS A 93 15.51 -12.35 -8.49
C LYS A 93 15.42 -13.11 -7.16
N LYS A 94 16.27 -12.75 -6.19
CA LYS A 94 16.24 -13.30 -4.82
C LYS A 94 14.93 -12.97 -4.10
N ASP A 95 14.21 -11.97 -4.59
CA ASP A 95 12.97 -11.57 -3.99
C ASP A 95 11.79 -12.43 -4.39
N ILE A 96 11.93 -13.20 -5.46
CA ILE A 96 10.88 -14.02 -6.04
C ILE A 96 11.02 -15.45 -5.48
N PRO A 97 9.93 -16.06 -4.98
CA PRO A 97 9.93 -17.47 -4.58
C PRO A 97 10.44 -18.36 -5.72
N ARG A 98 11.24 -19.37 -5.40
CA ARG A 98 11.93 -20.22 -6.40
C ARG A 98 11.00 -20.80 -7.48
N HIS A 99 9.75 -21.08 -7.13
CA HIS A 99 8.73 -21.63 -8.04
C HIS A 99 8.10 -20.59 -8.99
N LEU A 100 8.31 -19.29 -8.74
CA LEU A 100 7.84 -18.17 -9.56
C LEU A 100 8.98 -17.42 -10.26
N VAL A 101 10.24 -17.80 -10.02
CA VAL A 101 11.41 -17.13 -10.62
C VAL A 101 11.31 -17.23 -12.13
N THR A 102 11.23 -16.07 -12.77
CA THR A 102 11.33 -15.91 -14.22
C THR A 102 12.69 -15.33 -14.58
N THR A 103 13.07 -15.45 -15.86
CA THR A 103 14.32 -14.89 -16.35
C THR A 103 14.25 -13.36 -16.28
N GLN A 104 15.22 -12.76 -15.58
CA GLN A 104 15.41 -11.33 -15.62
C GLN A 104 16.14 -10.97 -16.92
N THR A 105 15.45 -10.27 -17.82
CA THR A 105 16.04 -9.72 -19.04
C THR A 105 17.24 -8.82 -18.72
N ALA A 106 18.32 -8.95 -19.50
CA ALA A 106 19.47 -8.05 -19.33
C ALA A 106 19.11 -6.61 -19.74
N THR A 107 19.65 -5.61 -19.04
CA THR A 107 19.31 -4.18 -19.24
C THR A 107 19.52 -3.71 -20.68
N GLY A 108 20.55 -4.22 -21.37
CA GLY A 108 20.80 -3.93 -22.79
C GLY A 108 19.73 -4.46 -23.76
N GLN A 109 18.87 -5.37 -23.30
CA GLN A 109 17.85 -6.04 -24.12
C GLN A 109 16.45 -5.39 -24.02
N PHE A 110 16.30 -4.31 -23.24
CA PHE A 110 15.04 -3.58 -23.08
C PHE A 110 14.49 -2.98 -24.38
N GLY A 111 15.36 -2.70 -25.35
CA GLY A 111 14.97 -2.17 -26.66
C GLY A 111 14.38 -3.22 -27.61
N PHE A 112 14.50 -4.52 -27.30
CA PHE A 112 14.05 -5.57 -28.20
C PHE A 112 12.56 -5.86 -28.02
N ALA A 113 11.78 -5.73 -29.09
CA ALA A 113 10.33 -5.93 -29.06
C ALA A 113 9.93 -7.33 -28.56
N ASN A 114 10.71 -8.37 -28.90
CA ASN A 114 10.46 -9.73 -28.44
C ASN A 114 10.72 -9.94 -26.93
N LYS A 115 11.34 -8.97 -26.24
CA LYS A 115 11.63 -9.04 -24.80
C LYS A 115 10.57 -8.38 -23.93
N GLN A 116 9.62 -7.63 -24.50
CA GLN A 116 8.57 -6.97 -23.72
C GLN A 116 7.76 -7.95 -22.86
N ASN A 117 7.39 -9.11 -23.41
CA ASN A 117 6.65 -10.13 -22.64
C ASN A 117 7.47 -10.69 -21.47
N GLU A 118 8.78 -10.88 -21.67
CA GLU A 118 9.68 -11.40 -20.63
C GLU A 118 9.85 -10.37 -19.51
N ILE A 119 10.02 -9.10 -19.87
CA ILE A 119 10.11 -7.98 -18.93
C ILE A 119 8.82 -7.86 -18.13
N ALA A 120 7.65 -7.85 -18.80
CA ALA A 120 6.35 -7.76 -18.14
C ALA A 120 6.13 -8.89 -17.13
N LYS A 121 6.44 -10.14 -17.53
CA LYS A 121 6.33 -11.32 -16.66
C LYS A 121 7.26 -11.25 -15.46
N TYR A 122 8.48 -10.75 -15.65
CA TYR A 122 9.41 -10.57 -14.56
C TYR A 122 8.92 -9.53 -13.55
N VAL A 123 8.50 -8.36 -14.04
CA VAL A 123 7.92 -7.30 -13.19
C VAL A 123 6.70 -7.80 -12.44
N PHE A 124 5.77 -8.47 -13.12
CA PHE A 124 4.60 -9.10 -12.51
C PHE A 124 4.97 -10.06 -11.38
N SER A 125 5.89 -11.00 -11.66
CA SER A 125 6.33 -12.00 -10.68
C SER A 125 6.99 -11.35 -9.47
N TRP A 126 7.80 -10.32 -9.71
CA TRP A 126 8.48 -9.57 -8.66
C TRP A 126 7.49 -8.74 -7.83
N CYS A 127 6.56 -8.02 -8.46
CA CYS A 127 5.55 -7.24 -7.76
C CYS A 127 4.67 -8.09 -6.87
N LYS A 128 4.25 -9.27 -7.34
CA LYS A 128 3.48 -10.23 -6.53
C LYS A 128 4.30 -10.72 -5.33
N ALA A 129 5.54 -11.12 -5.57
CA ALA A 129 6.44 -11.61 -4.52
C ALA A 129 6.80 -10.56 -3.47
N VAL A 130 6.98 -9.29 -3.88
CA VAL A 130 7.37 -8.21 -2.97
C VAL A 130 6.18 -7.64 -2.23
N ALA A 131 5.00 -7.56 -2.86
CA ALA A 131 3.79 -7.03 -2.22
C ALA A 131 3.41 -7.76 -0.93
N GLU A 132 3.62 -9.07 -0.88
CA GLU A 132 3.30 -9.93 0.27
C GLU A 132 4.40 -9.95 1.34
N LYS A 133 5.58 -9.36 1.07
CA LYS A 133 6.67 -9.37 2.05
C LYS A 133 6.37 -8.43 3.20
N GLU A 134 6.61 -8.94 4.40
CA GLU A 134 6.55 -8.18 5.63
C GLU A 134 7.62 -7.09 5.66
N LEU A 135 7.21 -5.91 6.12
CA LEU A 135 8.04 -4.74 6.24
C LEU A 135 7.58 -3.96 7.47
N ASN A 136 8.47 -3.80 8.45
CA ASN A 136 8.12 -3.18 9.73
C ASN A 136 7.86 -1.66 9.60
N SER A 137 8.50 -1.00 8.64
CA SER A 137 8.37 0.43 8.40
C SER A 137 8.84 0.80 6.98
N VAL A 138 8.40 1.95 6.48
CA VAL A 138 8.89 2.51 5.22
C VAL A 138 10.40 2.78 5.35
N PRO A 139 11.25 2.21 4.46
CA PRO A 139 12.68 2.45 4.52
C PRO A 139 13.01 3.93 4.32
N VAL A 140 13.94 4.46 5.13
CA VAL A 140 14.33 5.86 5.08
C VAL A 140 15.37 6.08 3.98
N ASN A 141 15.33 7.24 3.33
CA ASN A 141 16.38 7.63 2.40
C ASN A 141 17.64 8.07 3.17
N GLU A 142 18.50 7.11 3.53
CA GLU A 142 19.80 7.42 4.13
C GLU A 142 20.85 7.70 3.04
N THR A 143 21.56 8.81 3.19
CA THR A 143 22.68 9.20 2.32
C THR A 143 23.87 8.29 2.60
N GLY A 144 24.06 7.23 1.81
CA GLY A 144 25.13 6.26 2.02
C GLY A 144 25.12 5.09 1.04
N GLN A 145 26.20 4.31 1.06
CA GLN A 145 26.57 3.37 -0.01
C GLN A 145 25.67 2.12 -0.11
N GLU A 146 24.80 1.85 0.87
CA GLU A 146 23.93 0.66 0.85
C GLU A 146 22.46 0.93 1.21
N ASN A 147 21.86 1.97 0.65
CA ASN A 147 20.41 2.17 0.77
C ASN A 147 19.58 1.23 -0.15
N LYS A 148 19.86 -0.08 -0.09
CA LYS A 148 19.20 -1.11 -0.91
C LYS A 148 17.72 -1.24 -0.56
N GLY A 149 17.36 -1.05 0.72
CA GLY A 149 15.98 -1.12 1.20
C GLY A 149 15.10 -0.03 0.58
N TYR A 150 15.57 1.23 0.61
CA TYR A 150 14.85 2.35 -0.01
C TYR A 150 14.79 2.24 -1.53
N LYS A 151 15.90 1.91 -2.20
CA LYS A 151 15.90 1.75 -3.67
C LYS A 151 14.94 0.66 -4.13
N ARG A 152 14.84 -0.42 -3.36
CA ARG A 152 13.86 -1.49 -3.58
C ARG A 152 12.43 -1.01 -3.33
N TRP A 153 12.20 -0.24 -2.28
CA TRP A 153 10.92 0.39 -1.98
C TRP A 153 10.47 1.31 -3.13
N GLU A 154 11.36 2.17 -3.62
CA GLU A 154 11.06 3.04 -4.77
C GLU A 154 10.78 2.24 -6.03
N ALA A 155 11.57 1.20 -6.31
CA ALA A 155 11.29 0.29 -7.43
C ALA A 155 9.92 -0.38 -7.29
N PHE A 156 9.49 -0.74 -6.08
CA PHE A 156 8.17 -1.31 -5.82
C PHE A 156 7.05 -0.29 -6.11
N LYS A 157 7.15 0.91 -5.56
CA LYS A 157 6.16 1.98 -5.80
C LYS A 157 6.07 2.36 -7.28
N PHE A 158 7.20 2.34 -7.99
CA PHE A 158 7.24 2.68 -9.41
C PHE A 158 6.69 1.55 -10.30
N ALA A 159 7.18 0.33 -10.12
CA ALA A 159 6.90 -0.77 -11.04
C ALA A 159 5.51 -1.39 -10.82
N CYS A 160 5.02 -1.37 -9.57
CA CYS A 160 3.82 -2.11 -9.16
C CYS A 160 2.58 -1.24 -9.00
N PHE A 161 2.68 0.06 -9.25
CA PHE A 161 1.56 0.99 -9.21
C PHE A 161 1.54 1.89 -10.43
N LYS A 162 0.33 2.26 -10.88
CA LYS A 162 0.13 3.27 -11.93
C LYS A 162 -0.82 4.35 -11.45
N THR A 163 -0.82 5.50 -12.13
CA THR A 163 -1.82 6.55 -11.89
C THR A 163 -3.22 6.05 -12.24
N LYS A 164 -4.21 6.33 -11.39
CA LYS A 164 -5.62 5.98 -11.60
C LYS A 164 -6.16 6.70 -12.84
N ALA A 165 -6.85 5.97 -13.71
CA ALA A 165 -7.54 6.56 -14.85
C ALA A 165 -8.61 7.56 -14.35
N GLY A 166 -8.43 8.85 -14.65
CA GLY A 166 -9.34 9.93 -14.24
C GLY A 166 -8.72 10.98 -13.32
N VAL A 167 -7.51 10.74 -12.78
CA VAL A 167 -6.70 11.80 -12.16
C VAL A 167 -5.87 12.43 -13.27
N VAL A 168 -6.42 13.45 -13.92
CA VAL A 168 -5.68 14.29 -14.88
C VAL A 168 -4.97 15.36 -14.06
N THR A 169 -3.65 15.23 -13.92
CA THR A 169 -2.75 16.29 -13.46
C THR A 169 -2.30 17.16 -14.62
#